data_AF-A0A5C4S3T3-F1
#
_entry.id   AF-A0A5C4S3T3-F1
#
_cell.length_a   1.000
_cell.length_b   1.000
_cell.length_c   1.000
_cell.angle_alpha   90.00
_cell.angle_beta   90.00
_cell.angle_gamma   90.00
#
_symmetry.space_group_name_H-M   'P 1'
#
loop_
_entity.id
_entity.type
_entity.pdbx_description
1 polymer ?
#
loop_
_entity_poly.entity_id
_entity_poly.type
_entity_poly.pdbx_seq_one_letter_code
_entity_poly.pdbx_strand_id
1 'polypeptide(L)'
;MSQKKQTIEELISRLEDVTREIENPDTGVEHSIKLYEEGLRIARQCKKRLEGARQTMETITSAPPEKQKTEPPARPAASPLFDQG
;
A
#
# COMPACT_ATOMS: atom_id res chain seq x y z
N MET A 1 -17.90 15.62 -11.25
CA MET A 1 -17.99 14.66 -10.12
C MET A 1 -16.64 13.99 -9.97
N SER A 2 -15.89 14.27 -8.90
CA SER A 2 -14.58 13.62 -8.65
C SER A 2 -14.79 12.14 -8.34
N GLN A 3 -14.18 11.28 -9.14
CA GLN A 3 -14.29 9.83 -9.01
C GLN A 3 -13.53 9.40 -7.74
N LYS A 4 -14.26 9.04 -6.69
CA LYS A 4 -13.67 8.57 -5.43
C LYS A 4 -13.03 7.21 -5.69
N LYS A 5 -11.70 7.13 -5.57
CA LYS A 5 -10.97 5.88 -5.74
C LYS A 5 -11.32 4.98 -4.56
N GLN A 6 -11.97 3.85 -4.81
CA GLN A 6 -12.32 2.88 -3.75
C GLN A 6 -11.06 2.46 -2.98
N THR A 7 -11.11 2.08 -1.71
CA THR A 7 -9.95 1.54 -0.99
C THR A 7 -9.74 0.06 -1.33
N ILE A 8 -8.66 -0.55 -0.83
CA ILE A 8 -8.46 -2.00 -1.05
C ILE A 8 -9.42 -2.81 -0.18
N GLU A 9 -9.70 -2.34 1.04
CA GLU A 9 -10.67 -2.94 1.96
C GLU A 9 -12.07 -2.91 1.37
N GLU A 10 -12.49 -1.79 0.77
CA GLU A 10 -13.79 -1.67 0.09
C GLU A 10 -13.90 -2.65 -1.10
N LEU A 11 -12.82 -2.83 -1.86
CA LEU A 11 -12.79 -3.79 -2.96
C LEU A 11 -12.89 -5.23 -2.47
N ILE A 12 -12.18 -5.58 -1.39
CA ILE A 12 -12.24 -6.92 -0.78
C ILE A 12 -13.65 -7.19 -0.24
N SER A 13 -14.24 -6.24 0.50
CA SER A 13 -15.61 -6.37 1.00
C SER A 13 -16.61 -6.61 -0.13
N ARG A 14 -16.49 -5.88 -1.26
CA ARG A 14 -17.38 -6.11 -2.40
C ARG A 14 -17.16 -7.48 -3.05
N LEU A 15 -15.92 -7.99 -3.08
CA LEU A 15 -15.64 -9.33 -3.60
C LEU A 15 -16.28 -10.43 -2.74
N GLU A 16 -16.29 -10.25 -1.42
CA GLU A 16 -16.98 -11.15 -0.49
C GLU A 16 -18.49 -11.13 -0.72
N ASP A 17 -19.08 -9.94 -0.90
CA ASP A 17 -20.50 -9.80 -1.23
C ASP A 17 -20.85 -10.49 -2.55
N VAL A 18 -20.07 -10.25 -3.60
CA VAL A 18 -20.23 -10.92 -4.90
C VAL A 18 -20.17 -12.44 -4.76
N THR A 19 -19.26 -12.97 -3.94
CA THR A 19 -19.14 -14.40 -3.70
C THR A 19 -20.40 -14.95 -3.02
N ARG A 20 -20.89 -14.26 -1.97
CA ARG A 20 -22.14 -14.61 -1.28
C ARG A 20 -23.34 -14.58 -2.22
N GLU A 21 -23.42 -13.58 -3.10
CA GLU A 21 -24.50 -13.45 -4.07
C GLU A 21 -24.45 -14.60 -5.09
N ILE A 22 -23.27 -15.02 -5.57
CA ILE A 22 -23.13 -16.16 -6.49
C ILE A 22 -23.49 -17.49 -5.84
N GLU A 23 -23.16 -17.68 -4.56
CA GLU A 23 -23.45 -18.91 -3.81
C GLU A 23 -24.92 -19.07 -3.43
N ASN A 24 -25.72 -18.00 -3.53
CA ASN A 24 -27.14 -18.07 -3.27
C ASN A 24 -27.85 -18.90 -4.37
N PRO A 25 -28.59 -19.98 -4.02
CA PRO A 25 -29.27 -20.83 -4.99
C PRO A 25 -30.39 -20.11 -5.78
N ASP A 26 -30.91 -18.99 -5.25
CA ASP A 26 -31.91 -18.17 -5.94
C ASP A 26 -31.28 -17.24 -6.99
N THR A 27 -29.95 -17.14 -7.04
CA THR A 27 -29.23 -16.35 -8.04
C THR A 27 -29.26 -17.07 -9.38
N GLY A 28 -30.09 -16.56 -10.29
CA GLY A 28 -30.19 -17.09 -11.65
C GLY A 28 -28.88 -16.95 -12.44
N VAL A 29 -28.65 -17.88 -13.38
CA VAL A 29 -27.41 -18.01 -14.17
C VAL A 29 -26.95 -16.70 -14.82
N GLU A 30 -27.87 -15.95 -15.43
CA GLU A 30 -27.55 -14.68 -16.08
C GLU A 30 -27.01 -13.65 -15.08
N HIS A 31 -27.52 -13.66 -13.85
CA HIS A 31 -27.04 -12.79 -12.79
C HIS A 31 -25.69 -13.27 -12.26
N SER A 32 -25.50 -14.58 -12.08
CA SER A 32 -24.21 -15.18 -11.69
C SER A 32 -23.09 -14.82 -12.67
N ILE A 33 -23.37 -14.77 -13.98
CA ILE A 33 -22.38 -14.35 -14.99
C ILE A 33 -21.96 -12.89 -14.77
N LYS A 34 -22.92 -11.98 -14.54
CA LYS A 34 -22.61 -10.56 -14.29
C LYS A 34 -21.80 -10.38 -12.99
N LEU A 35 -22.18 -11.09 -11.94
CA LEU A 35 -21.46 -11.09 -10.67
C LEU A 35 -20.04 -11.64 -10.84
N TYR A 36 -19.84 -12.68 -11.63
CA TYR A 36 -18.52 -13.22 -11.93
C TYR A 36 -17.64 -12.21 -12.68
N GLU A 37 -18.19 -11.52 -13.69
CA GLU A 37 -17.47 -10.45 -14.41
C GLU A 37 -17.08 -9.30 -13.48
N GLU A 38 -17.97 -8.92 -12.56
CA GLU A 38 -17.69 -7.93 -11.52
C GLU A 38 -16.55 -8.40 -10.61
N GLY A 39 -16.63 -9.63 -10.10
CA GLY A 39 -15.59 -10.24 -9.27
C GLY A 39 -14.22 -10.24 -9.95
N LEU A 40 -14.17 -10.61 -11.24
CA LEU A 40 -12.94 -10.53 -12.04
C LEU A 40 -12.40 -9.10 -12.15
N ARG A 41 -13.28 -8.11 -12.32
CA ARG A 41 -12.88 -6.69 -12.37
C ARG A 41 -12.30 -6.23 -11.03
N ILE A 42 -12.91 -6.62 -9.91
CA ILE A 42 -12.44 -6.30 -8.57
C ILE A 42 -11.08 -6.96 -8.31
N ALA A 43 -10.94 -8.25 -8.60
CA ALA A 43 -9.69 -8.99 -8.42
C ALA A 43 -8.52 -8.35 -9.18
N ARG A 44 -8.74 -7.92 -10.44
CA ARG A 44 -7.75 -7.19 -11.23
C ARG A 44 -7.34 -5.86 -10.58
N GLN A 45 -8.29 -5.12 -10.00
CA GLN A 45 -7.99 -3.87 -9.31
C GLN A 45 -7.16 -4.09 -8.06
N CYS A 46 -7.48 -5.11 -7.25
CA CYS A 46 -6.69 -5.49 -6.08
C CYS A 46 -5.27 -5.87 -6.47
N LYS A 47 -5.11 -6.73 -7.48
CA LYS A 47 -3.79 -7.14 -8.01
C LYS A 47 -2.94 -5.94 -8.42
N LYS A 48 -3.50 -5.03 -9.21
CA LYS A 48 -2.79 -3.82 -9.68
C LYS A 48 -2.32 -2.92 -8.53
N ARG A 49 -3.11 -2.82 -7.45
CA ARG A 49 -2.71 -2.03 -6.27
C ARG A 49 -1.57 -2.68 -5.52
N LEU A 50 -1.65 -3.99 -5.31
CA LEU A 50 -0.60 -4.76 -4.63
C LEU A 50 0.71 -4.72 -5.42
N GLU A 51 0.64 -4.85 -6.75
CA GLU A 51 1.81 -4.70 -7.63
C GLU A 51 2.45 -3.31 -7.52
N GLY A 52 1.63 -2.24 -7.53
CA GLY A 52 2.14 -0.88 -7.34
C GLY A 52 2.78 -0.65 -5.97
N ALA A 53 2.18 -1.21 -4.91
CA ALA A 53 2.76 -1.15 -3.56
C ALA A 53 4.10 -1.91 -3.50
N ARG A 54 4.16 -3.11 -4.08
CA ARG A 54 5.38 -3.92 -4.16
C ARG A 54 6.49 -3.19 -4.92
N GLN A 55 6.20 -2.61 -6.09
CA GLN A 55 7.17 -1.85 -6.87
C GLN A 55 7.72 -0.64 -6.08
N THR A 56 6.86 0.02 -5.31
CA THR A 56 7.27 1.12 -4.44
C THR A 56 8.23 0.62 -3.35
N MET A 57 7.94 -0.52 -2.72
CA MET A 57 8.83 -1.14 -1.73
C MET A 57 10.18 -1.55 -2.32
N GLU A 58 10.17 -2.15 -3.51
CA GLU A 58 11.39 -2.56 -4.22
C GLU A 58 12.28 -1.35 -4.55
N THR A 59 11.66 -0.22 -4.92
CA THR A 59 12.38 1.05 -5.19
C THR A 59 13.04 1.60 -3.92
N ILE A 60 12.33 1.61 -2.80
CA ILE A 60 12.85 2.09 -1.51
C ILE A 60 13.99 1.18 -1.01
N THR A 61 13.87 -0.13 -1.18
CA THR A 61 14.84 -1.11 -0.67
C THR A 61 16.08 -1.21 -1.55
N SER A 62 15.95 -0.96 -2.86
CA SER A 62 17.06 -1.03 -3.82
C SER A 62 17.83 0.29 -3.94
N ALA A 63 17.32 1.39 -3.37
CA ALA A 63 18.08 2.62 -3.23
C ALA A 63 19.20 2.38 -2.20
N PRO A 64 20.49 2.61 -2.53
CA PRO A 64 21.53 2.65 -1.51
C PRO A 64 21.12 3.69 -0.46
N PRO A 65 21.39 3.45 0.85
CA PRO A 65 21.10 4.45 1.86
C PRO A 65 21.75 5.74 1.39
N GLU A 66 20.94 6.78 1.11
CA GLU A 66 21.47 8.11 0.90
C GLU A 66 22.41 8.34 2.07
N LYS A 67 23.68 8.55 1.76
CA LYS A 67 24.65 9.06 2.71
C LYS A 67 24.09 10.41 3.11
N GLN A 68 23.22 10.44 4.12
CA GLN A 68 22.93 11.63 4.87
C GLN A 68 24.31 12.08 5.31
N LYS A 69 24.77 13.19 4.71
CA LYS A 69 25.93 13.91 5.17
C LYS A 69 25.54 14.41 6.55
N THR A 70 25.68 13.54 7.54
CA THR A 70 25.72 13.92 8.94
C THR A 70 26.99 14.74 9.04
N GLU A 71 26.82 16.05 8.90
CA GLU A 71 27.86 16.98 9.27
C GLU A 71 28.22 16.64 10.73
N PRO A 72 29.48 16.32 11.04
CA PRO A 72 29.86 15.96 12.40
C PRO A 72 29.44 17.12 13.32
N PRO A 73 28.85 16.85 14.50
CA PRO A 73 28.51 17.91 15.41
C PRO A 73 29.77 18.72 15.69
N ALA A 74 29.69 20.03 15.45
CA ALA A 74 30.78 20.94 15.74
C ALA A 74 31.19 20.74 17.20
N ARG A 75 32.42 20.25 17.42
CA ARG A 75 33.02 20.22 18.75
C ARG A 75 32.97 21.66 19.29
N PRO A 76 32.33 21.94 20.43
CA PRO A 76 32.57 23.21 21.08
C PRO A 76 34.07 23.26 21.41
N ALA A 77 34.72 24.34 21.00
CA ALA A 77 36.13 24.58 21.26
C ALA A 77 36.40 24.39 22.76
N ALA A 78 37.44 23.62 23.07
CA ALA A 78 37.87 23.36 24.44
C ALA A 78 38.04 24.68 25.19
N SER A 79 37.39 24.80 26.35
CA SER A 79 37.83 25.74 27.38
C SER A 79 38.90 25.02 28.21
N PRO A 80 40.11 25.56 28.37
CA PRO A 80 41.08 25.00 29.29
C PRO A 80 40.63 25.42 30.69
N LEU A 81 39.90 24.53 31.37
CA LEU A 81 39.52 24.75 32.75
C LEU A 81 40.23 23.69 33.59
N PHE A 82 41.02 24.18 34.55
CA PHE A 82 41.80 23.49 35.58
C PHE A 82 43.27 23.20 35.25
N ASP A 83 44.05 24.28 35.20
CA ASP A 83 45.34 24.33 35.90
C ASP A 83 45.08 25.01 37.25
N GLN A 84 45.08 24.25 38.35
CA GLN A 84 45.19 24.83 39.68
C GLN A 84 45.79 23.81 40.66
N GLY A 85 47.09 24.00 40.92
CA GLY A 85 47.75 23.80 42.23
C GLY A 85 47.99 22.37 42.70
#